data_AF-A0A940ICH7-F1
#
_entry.id   AF-A0A940ICH7-F1
#
_cell.length_a   1.000
_cell.length_b   1.000
_cell.length_c   1.000
_cell.angle_alpha   90.00
_cell.angle_beta   90.00
_cell.angle_gamma   90.00
#
_symmetry.space_group_name_H-M   'P 1'
#
loop_
_entity.id
_entity.type
_entity.pdbx_description
1 polymer ?
#
loop_
_entity_poly.entity_id
_entity_poly.type
_entity_poly.pdbx_seq_one_letter_code
_entity_poly.pdbx_strand_id
1 'polypeptide(L)'
;MVLALFAAVCACIFFYAGAGDARFDREAEAAGTLDGDGSPQNPYLIADAEDLAIMADLVNNDSDNTYRVSHYSLTASINLDELATSELKFAPIGTSTKPFTGQFNGNGNIIYNLRITENSSVAPLQADQYIGLFGYVGNGGSVSNVGVTGAAYGKNTALIIGGIAG
;
A
#
# COMPACT_ATOMS: atom_id res chain seq x y z
N MET A 1 1.58 -44.79 1.48
CA MET A 1 0.43 -43.90 1.69
C MET A 1 0.99 -42.56 2.15
N VAL A 2 0.88 -41.40 1.51
CA VAL A 2 0.25 -40.86 0.29
C VAL A 2 1.06 -39.55 0.07
N LEU A 3 1.72 -39.37 -1.09
CA LEU A 3 1.42 -38.36 -2.14
C LEU A 3 1.77 -36.91 -1.70
N ALA A 4 2.91 -36.33 -2.11
CA ALA A 4 3.23 -35.66 -3.39
C ALA A 4 2.90 -34.15 -3.41
N LEU A 5 3.78 -33.43 -4.13
CA LEU A 5 3.53 -32.25 -4.95
C LEU A 5 3.78 -30.85 -4.34
N PHE A 6 4.19 -29.97 -5.26
CA PHE A 6 4.60 -28.56 -5.20
C PHE A 6 6.05 -28.32 -4.84
N ALA A 7 6.81 -27.50 -5.56
CA ALA A 7 6.77 -26.99 -6.93
C ALA A 7 8.14 -26.33 -7.13
N ALA A 8 8.59 -26.25 -8.37
CA ALA A 8 9.85 -25.66 -8.78
C ALA A 8 10.11 -24.28 -8.14
N VAL A 9 11.12 -24.18 -7.28
CA VAL A 9 11.86 -22.92 -7.14
C VAL A 9 13.03 -23.05 -8.08
N CYS A 10 12.89 -22.40 -9.23
CA CYS A 10 13.92 -22.23 -10.23
C CYS A 10 15.04 -21.38 -9.61
N ALA A 11 15.93 -22.03 -8.86
CA ALA A 11 17.16 -21.46 -8.38
C ALA A 11 18.15 -21.38 -9.55
N CYS A 12 17.93 -20.44 -10.46
CA CYS A 12 19.02 -19.91 -11.28
C CYS A 12 19.88 -18.99 -10.40
N ILE A 13 20.56 -19.56 -9.40
CA ILE A 13 21.75 -18.97 -8.84
C ILE A 13 22.88 -19.85 -9.36
N PHE A 14 23.40 -19.49 -10.53
CA PHE A 14 24.67 -20.02 -10.99
C PHE A 14 25.72 -19.65 -9.94
N PHE A 15 26.17 -20.63 -9.17
CA PHE A 15 27.47 -20.64 -8.55
C PHE A 15 28.51 -20.38 -9.63
N TYR A 16 29.29 -19.30 -9.53
CA TYR A 16 30.55 -19.20 -10.27
C TYR A 16 31.68 -18.70 -9.37
N ALA A 17 31.98 -19.43 -8.30
CA ALA A 17 33.32 -19.38 -7.69
C ALA A 17 34.29 -20.22 -8.53
N GLY A 18 34.54 -19.73 -9.74
CA GLY A 18 35.55 -20.16 -10.69
C GLY A 18 35.73 -19.04 -11.70
N ALA A 19 36.02 -17.81 -11.23
CA ALA A 19 35.75 -16.55 -11.93
C ALA A 19 34.24 -16.20 -11.95
N GLY A 20 33.90 -15.05 -11.35
CA GLY A 20 32.58 -14.41 -11.46
C GLY A 20 31.50 -14.87 -10.46
N ASP A 21 31.71 -14.78 -9.14
CA ASP A 21 30.66 -15.11 -8.16
C ASP A 21 30.10 -13.83 -7.51
N ALA A 22 28.98 -13.35 -8.04
CA ALA A 22 28.19 -12.31 -7.42
C ALA A 22 27.51 -12.88 -6.18
N ARG A 23 27.97 -12.46 -5.00
CA ARG A 23 27.21 -12.60 -3.75
C ARG A 23 26.02 -11.66 -3.85
N PHE A 24 24.95 -12.15 -4.47
CA PHE A 24 23.62 -11.60 -4.38
C PHE A 24 23.15 -11.88 -2.96
N ASP A 25 23.49 -10.98 -2.05
CA ASP A 25 22.95 -10.98 -0.70
C ASP A 25 21.45 -10.71 -0.83
N ARG A 26 20.73 -11.83 -0.91
CA ARG A 26 19.28 -12.02 -0.86
C ARG A 26 18.59 -10.84 -0.21
N GLU A 27 18.00 -10.02 -1.08
CA GLU A 27 17.08 -8.94 -0.75
C GLU A 27 16.02 -9.44 0.23
N ALA A 28 15.67 -8.55 1.15
CA ALA A 28 14.73 -8.76 2.21
C ALA A 28 13.39 -9.33 1.71
N GLU A 29 12.79 -10.15 2.56
CA GLU A 29 11.58 -10.93 2.31
C GLU A 29 10.39 -10.12 1.78
N ALA A 30 9.58 -10.79 0.97
CA ALA A 30 8.48 -10.27 0.18
C ALA A 30 7.48 -9.37 0.95
N ALA A 31 7.60 -8.05 0.78
CA ALA A 31 6.42 -7.20 0.67
C ALA A 31 5.76 -7.54 -0.68
N GLY A 32 4.45 -7.83 -0.67
CA GLY A 32 3.72 -8.24 -1.87
C GLY A 32 4.02 -7.32 -3.05
N THR A 33 4.28 -7.90 -4.22
CA THR A 33 4.46 -7.12 -5.45
C THR A 33 3.08 -6.79 -6.00
N LEU A 34 2.82 -5.51 -6.23
CA LEU A 34 1.62 -5.06 -6.93
C LEU A 34 1.76 -5.35 -8.43
N ASP A 35 0.69 -5.76 -9.09
CA ASP A 35 0.66 -5.92 -10.54
C ASP A 35 0.78 -4.56 -11.23
N GLY A 36 1.64 -4.46 -12.24
CA GLY A 36 1.96 -3.20 -12.95
C GLY A 36 3.38 -2.69 -12.62
N ASP A 37 3.76 -1.56 -13.18
CA ASP A 37 5.08 -0.93 -12.93
C ASP A 37 5.00 0.51 -12.40
N GLY A 38 3.78 1.01 -12.15
CA GLY A 38 3.55 2.35 -11.62
C GLY A 38 3.70 3.48 -12.64
N SER A 39 3.99 3.17 -13.91
CA SER A 39 3.99 4.15 -14.99
C SER A 39 2.56 4.57 -15.38
N PRO A 40 2.39 5.70 -16.07
CA PRO A 40 1.06 6.12 -16.54
C PRO A 40 0.40 5.09 -17.49
N GLN A 41 1.18 4.34 -18.26
CA GLN A 41 0.69 3.35 -19.22
C GLN A 41 0.40 1.99 -18.56
N ASN A 42 1.05 1.71 -17.42
CA ASN A 42 0.95 0.45 -16.71
C ASN A 42 0.92 0.72 -15.18
N PRO A 43 -0.15 1.36 -14.69
CA PRO A 43 -0.26 1.72 -13.27
C PRO A 43 -0.28 0.46 -12.41
N TYR A 44 0.11 0.60 -11.15
CA TYR A 44 -0.12 -0.45 -10.17
C TYR A 44 -1.62 -0.71 -10.00
N LEU A 45 -2.01 -1.97 -10.13
CA LEU A 45 -3.39 -2.42 -10.04
C LEU A 45 -3.69 -2.81 -8.59
N ILE A 46 -4.78 -2.26 -8.06
CA ILE A 46 -5.23 -2.52 -6.71
C ILE A 46 -6.58 -3.25 -6.81
N ALA A 47 -6.56 -4.56 -6.63
CA ALA A 47 -7.72 -5.42 -6.84
C ALA A 47 -8.48 -5.70 -5.54
N ASP A 48 -7.79 -5.74 -4.40
CA ASP A 48 -8.37 -6.10 -3.12
C ASP A 48 -7.82 -5.28 -1.94
N ALA A 49 -8.24 -5.64 -0.74
CA ALA A 49 -7.86 -4.94 0.48
C ALA A 49 -6.39 -5.16 0.85
N GLU A 50 -5.79 -6.29 0.49
CA GLU A 50 -4.38 -6.59 0.75
C GLU A 50 -3.48 -5.77 -0.17
N ASP A 51 -3.80 -5.67 -1.46
CA ASP A 51 -3.11 -4.79 -2.41
C ASP A 51 -3.12 -3.33 -1.93
N LEU A 52 -4.27 -2.86 -1.42
CA LEU A 52 -4.40 -1.51 -0.91
C LEU A 52 -3.55 -1.29 0.36
N ALA A 53 -3.44 -2.29 1.23
CA ALA A 53 -2.57 -2.25 2.40
C ALA A 53 -1.08 -2.28 2.01
N ILE A 54 -0.71 -3.11 1.02
CA ILE A 54 0.65 -3.17 0.46
C ILE A 54 1.02 -1.82 -0.15
N MET A 55 0.12 -1.22 -0.95
CA MET A 55 0.34 0.11 -1.50
C MET A 55 0.64 1.14 -0.40
N ALA A 56 -0.16 1.15 0.67
CA ALA A 56 0.04 2.07 1.78
C ALA A 56 1.42 1.88 2.43
N ASP A 57 1.84 0.64 2.67
CA ASP A 57 3.14 0.33 3.23
C ASP A 57 4.30 0.77 2.30
N LEU A 58 4.21 0.46 1.01
CA LEU A 58 5.20 0.86 0.01
C LEU A 58 5.34 2.38 -0.07
N VAL A 59 4.24 3.13 -0.13
CA VAL A 59 4.26 4.61 -0.16
C VAL A 59 4.83 5.20 1.12
N ASN A 60 4.42 4.68 2.28
CA ASN A 60 4.84 5.20 3.58
C ASN A 60 6.30 4.86 3.92
N ASN A 61 6.83 3.78 3.34
CA ASN A 61 8.22 3.39 3.51
C ASN A 61 9.14 3.80 2.36
N ASP A 62 8.62 4.41 1.29
CA ASP A 62 9.36 4.80 0.09
C ASP A 62 10.56 5.73 0.36
N SER A 63 11.77 5.17 0.36
CA SER A 63 13.04 5.91 0.49
C SER A 63 13.43 6.61 -0.80
N ASP A 64 13.19 5.98 -1.95
CA ASP A 64 13.82 6.31 -3.22
C ASP A 64 12.88 6.96 -4.23
N ASN A 65 11.68 7.36 -3.80
CA ASN A 65 10.70 8.04 -4.64
C ASN A 65 10.17 7.17 -5.77
N THR A 66 10.06 5.87 -5.54
CA THR A 66 9.53 4.94 -6.53
C THR A 66 8.01 4.88 -6.41
N TYR A 67 7.49 4.62 -5.22
CA TYR A 67 6.07 4.33 -5.02
C TYR A 67 5.24 5.59 -4.82
N ARG A 68 5.72 6.59 -4.06
CA ARG A 68 4.91 7.77 -3.74
C ARG A 68 4.61 8.70 -4.92
N VAL A 69 5.31 8.56 -6.04
CA VAL A 69 5.08 9.28 -7.32
C VAL A 69 4.40 8.42 -8.38
N SER A 70 4.17 7.13 -8.11
CA SER A 70 3.65 6.18 -9.09
C SER A 70 2.16 6.38 -9.38
N HIS A 71 1.69 5.71 -10.43
CA HIS A 71 0.30 5.66 -10.83
C HIS A 71 -0.35 4.39 -10.30
N TYR A 72 -1.57 4.54 -9.80
CA TYR A 72 -2.35 3.48 -9.17
C TYR A 72 -3.76 3.48 -9.73
N SER A 73 -4.34 2.30 -9.91
CA SER A 73 -5.70 2.12 -10.41
C SER A 73 -6.43 1.04 -9.64
N LEU A 74 -7.59 1.40 -9.08
CA LEU A 74 -8.50 0.38 -8.56
C LEU A 74 -9.08 -0.42 -9.73
N THR A 75 -9.05 -1.74 -9.61
CA THR A 75 -9.67 -2.66 -10.60
C THR A 75 -11.00 -3.22 -10.10
N ALA A 76 -11.27 -3.12 -8.80
CA ALA A 76 -12.53 -3.49 -8.17
C ALA A 76 -12.86 -2.55 -7.01
N SER A 77 -14.09 -2.65 -6.50
CA SER A 77 -14.45 -2.05 -5.22
C SER A 77 -13.94 -2.93 -4.09
N ILE A 78 -13.40 -2.30 -3.04
CA ILE A 78 -12.60 -2.97 -2.01
C ILE A 78 -13.31 -2.84 -0.66
N ASN A 79 -13.39 -3.93 0.09
CA ASN A 79 -13.93 -3.90 1.45
C ASN A 79 -12.80 -4.09 2.47
N LEU A 80 -12.48 -3.03 3.22
CA LEU A 80 -11.39 -3.08 4.20
C LEU A 80 -11.64 -4.02 5.38
N ASP A 81 -12.88 -4.46 5.62
CA ASP A 81 -13.16 -5.52 6.61
C ASP A 81 -12.53 -6.87 6.22
N GLU A 82 -12.15 -7.07 4.96
CA GLU A 82 -11.43 -8.28 4.49
C GLU A 82 -10.02 -8.38 5.10
N LEU A 83 -9.44 -7.27 5.58
CA LEU A 83 -8.18 -7.28 6.33
C LEU A 83 -8.32 -7.80 7.77
N ALA A 84 -9.54 -8.09 8.25
CA ALA A 84 -9.75 -8.64 9.58
C ALA A 84 -9.10 -10.02 9.77
N THR A 85 -8.99 -10.80 8.69
CA THR A 85 -8.33 -12.12 8.67
C THR A 85 -6.93 -12.09 8.06
N SER A 86 -6.48 -10.93 7.57
CA SER A 86 -5.14 -10.75 7.01
C SER A 86 -4.14 -10.38 8.11
N GLU A 87 -2.88 -10.77 7.91
CA GLU A 87 -1.75 -10.27 8.70
C GLU A 87 -1.44 -8.80 8.35
N LEU A 88 -1.88 -8.34 7.18
CA LEU A 88 -1.76 -6.95 6.75
C LEU A 88 -2.79 -6.07 7.43
N LYS A 89 -2.45 -4.77 7.52
CA LYS A 89 -3.31 -3.75 8.09
C LYS A 89 -3.19 -2.49 7.26
N PHE A 90 -4.33 -1.83 7.06
CA PHE A 90 -4.37 -0.57 6.34
C PHE A 90 -3.83 0.57 7.22
N ALA A 91 -2.94 1.37 6.63
CA ALA A 91 -2.50 2.65 7.16
C ALA A 91 -2.86 3.77 6.16
N PRO A 92 -3.14 5.00 6.62
CA PRO A 92 -3.33 6.14 5.72
C PRO A 92 -2.17 6.26 4.73
N ILE A 93 -2.49 6.49 3.45
CA ILE A 93 -1.50 6.56 2.39
C ILE A 93 -0.83 7.94 2.38
N GLY A 94 0.48 7.97 2.49
CA GLY A 94 1.27 9.19 2.52
C GLY A 94 1.33 9.83 3.91
N THR A 95 2.48 10.41 4.21
CA THR A 95 2.77 11.09 5.49
C THR A 95 3.34 12.49 5.24
N SER A 96 3.46 13.32 6.29
CA SER A 96 4.06 14.65 6.15
C SER A 96 5.52 14.63 5.65
N THR A 97 6.28 13.58 5.96
CA THR A 97 7.67 13.42 5.51
C THR A 97 7.78 12.68 4.17
N LYS A 98 6.78 11.86 3.83
CA LYS A 98 6.67 11.12 2.57
C LYS A 98 5.27 11.29 1.99
N PRO A 99 4.95 12.49 1.45
CA PRO A 99 3.63 12.74 0.91
C PRO A 99 3.40 11.94 -0.36
N PHE A 100 2.17 11.50 -0.60
CA PHE A 100 1.77 10.91 -1.87
C PHE A 100 1.68 12.00 -2.93
N THR A 101 2.51 11.92 -3.97
CA THR A 101 2.58 12.89 -5.08
C THR A 101 2.30 12.22 -6.43
N GLY A 102 1.85 10.97 -6.41
CA GLY A 102 1.49 10.20 -7.60
C GLY A 102 0.02 10.38 -7.98
N GLN A 103 -0.46 9.49 -8.84
CA GLN A 103 -1.82 9.53 -9.34
C GLN A 103 -2.59 8.30 -8.88
N PHE A 104 -3.70 8.49 -8.17
CA PHE A 104 -4.62 7.43 -7.81
C PHE A 104 -5.95 7.61 -8.55
N ASN A 105 -6.33 6.61 -9.33
CA ASN A 105 -7.59 6.58 -10.05
C ASN A 105 -8.46 5.41 -9.57
N GLY A 106 -9.57 5.72 -8.91
CA GLY A 106 -10.51 4.71 -8.45
C GLY A 106 -11.33 4.04 -9.55
N ASN A 107 -11.30 4.53 -10.79
CA ASN A 107 -12.09 4.00 -11.90
C ASN A 107 -13.60 3.85 -11.60
N GLY A 108 -14.14 4.70 -10.72
CA GLY A 108 -15.55 4.66 -10.29
C GLY A 108 -15.84 3.65 -9.18
N ASN A 109 -14.83 2.96 -8.66
CA ASN A 109 -14.98 2.00 -7.57
C ASN A 109 -15.08 2.68 -6.20
N ILE A 110 -15.55 1.90 -5.23
CA ILE A 110 -15.75 2.33 -3.84
C ILE A 110 -14.83 1.52 -2.93
N ILE A 111 -14.17 2.22 -2.00
CA ILE A 111 -13.52 1.60 -0.85
C ILE A 111 -14.50 1.66 0.33
N TYR A 112 -14.92 0.50 0.80
CA TYR A 112 -15.87 0.33 1.88
C TYR A 112 -15.18 0.15 3.23
N ASN A 113 -15.90 0.57 4.28
CA ASN A 113 -15.54 0.32 5.67
C ASN A 113 -14.16 0.86 6.07
N LEU A 114 -13.78 2.05 5.57
CA LEU A 114 -12.62 2.75 6.11
C LEU A 114 -12.87 3.07 7.59
N ARG A 115 -12.14 2.39 8.47
CA ARG A 115 -12.21 2.55 9.93
C ARG A 115 -10.83 2.89 10.49
N ILE A 116 -10.57 4.19 10.59
CA ILE A 116 -9.34 4.68 11.24
C ILE A 116 -9.72 5.12 12.65
N THR A 117 -9.22 4.37 13.64
CA THR A 117 -9.44 4.60 15.07
C THR A 117 -8.11 4.49 15.82
N GLU A 118 -8.03 5.00 17.04
CA GLU A 118 -6.85 4.89 17.92
C GLU A 118 -6.41 3.44 18.22
N ASN A 119 -7.29 2.47 18.01
CA ASN A 119 -7.02 1.05 18.20
C ASN A 119 -6.97 0.28 16.86
N SER A 120 -7.23 0.94 15.73
CA SER A 120 -6.93 0.39 14.41
C SER A 120 -5.41 0.33 14.31
N SER A 121 -4.83 -0.66 13.64
CA SER A 121 -3.39 -0.96 13.64
C SER A 121 -2.45 0.12 13.07
N VAL A 122 -2.93 1.35 12.91
CA VAL A 122 -2.09 2.55 13.01
C VAL A 122 -1.53 2.60 14.44
N ALA A 123 -0.20 2.61 14.56
CA ALA A 123 0.50 2.89 15.82
C ALA A 123 -0.20 4.01 16.63
N PRO A 124 -0.13 4.02 17.98
CA PRO A 124 -0.87 4.97 18.82
C PRO A 124 -0.85 6.36 18.21
N LEU A 125 -2.04 6.93 17.96
CA LEU A 125 -2.15 8.17 17.20
C LEU A 125 -1.30 9.26 17.88
N GLN A 126 -0.17 9.59 17.28
CA GLN A 126 0.70 10.65 17.79
C GLN A 126 0.12 12.00 17.37
N ALA A 127 0.51 13.07 18.09
CA ALA A 127 0.22 14.43 17.65
C ALA A 127 0.76 14.62 16.22
N ASP A 128 0.00 15.35 15.39
CA ASP A 128 0.30 15.64 13.97
C ASP A 128 0.06 14.48 12.98
N GLN A 129 -0.88 13.58 13.28
CA GLN A 129 -1.34 12.58 12.31
C GLN A 129 -2.51 13.05 11.45
N TYR A 130 -2.38 12.72 10.17
CA TYR A 130 -3.33 12.95 9.11
C TYR A 130 -4.14 11.68 8.88
N ILE A 131 -5.45 11.78 9.04
CA ILE A 131 -6.39 10.66 8.98
C ILE A 131 -7.29 10.79 7.76
N GLY A 132 -7.10 9.86 6.82
CA GLY A 132 -7.99 9.62 5.69
C GLY A 132 -7.55 8.35 4.95
N LEU A 133 -8.20 8.03 3.84
CA LEU A 133 -7.65 7.02 2.92
C LEU A 133 -6.22 7.42 2.52
N PHE A 134 -6.03 8.69 2.23
CA PHE A 134 -4.73 9.34 2.13
C PHE A 134 -4.51 10.21 3.37
N GLY A 135 -3.41 9.99 4.08
CA GLY A 135 -2.99 10.91 5.14
C GLY A 135 -2.47 12.21 4.54
N TYR A 136 -1.56 12.14 3.58
CA TYR A 136 -1.01 13.35 2.98
C TYR A 136 -0.87 13.22 1.46
N VAL A 137 -1.64 14.03 0.73
CA VAL A 137 -1.46 14.24 -0.71
C VAL A 137 -0.63 15.51 -0.91
N GLY A 138 0.57 15.34 -1.45
CA GLY A 138 1.53 16.40 -1.71
C GLY A 138 1.29 17.13 -3.02
N ASN A 139 2.11 18.15 -3.27
CA ASN A 139 2.05 18.90 -4.53
C ASN A 139 2.29 17.98 -5.73
N GLY A 140 1.40 18.05 -6.72
CA GLY A 140 1.42 17.18 -7.90
C GLY A 140 0.69 15.86 -7.73
N GLY A 141 0.29 15.48 -6.51
CA GLY A 141 -0.52 14.29 -6.27
C GLY A 141 -1.99 14.50 -6.62
N SER A 142 -2.64 13.44 -7.10
CA SER A 142 -4.07 13.45 -7.41
C SER A 142 -4.76 12.17 -6.96
N VAL A 143 -5.95 12.32 -6.40
CA VAL A 143 -6.86 11.22 -6.05
C VAL A 143 -8.18 11.49 -6.75
N SER A 144 -8.60 10.57 -7.63
CA SER A 144 -9.73 10.80 -8.52
C SER A 144 -10.60 9.55 -8.67
N ASN A 145 -11.88 9.75 -9.01
CA ASN A 145 -12.85 8.70 -9.35
C ASN A 145 -12.98 7.56 -8.31
N VAL A 146 -12.83 7.88 -7.03
CA VAL A 146 -13.00 6.90 -5.93
C VAL A 146 -14.07 7.38 -4.98
N GLY A 147 -14.97 6.47 -4.60
CA GLY A 147 -15.86 6.65 -3.45
C GLY A 147 -15.22 6.06 -2.20
N VAL A 148 -15.41 6.69 -1.05
CA VAL A 148 -15.01 6.12 0.24
C VAL A 148 -16.21 6.12 1.17
N THR A 149 -16.48 4.99 1.80
CA THR A 149 -17.50 4.87 2.85
C THR A 149 -16.85 4.35 4.13
N GLY A 150 -17.37 4.81 5.27
CA GLY A 150 -16.81 4.46 6.57
C GLY A 150 -16.86 5.64 7.53
N ALA A 151 -16.12 5.51 8.63
CA ALA A 151 -16.01 6.53 9.65
C ALA A 151 -14.56 6.59 10.15
N ALA A 152 -14.00 7.80 10.17
CA ALA A 152 -12.74 8.09 10.82
C ALA A 152 -13.02 8.74 12.19
N TYR A 153 -12.31 8.31 13.22
CA TYR A 153 -12.50 8.79 14.58
C TYR A 153 -11.15 8.98 15.29
N GLY A 154 -10.93 10.17 15.83
CA GLY A 154 -9.77 10.49 16.66
C GLY A 154 -10.20 11.21 17.94
N LYS A 155 -9.61 10.86 19.10
CA LYS A 155 -9.91 11.55 20.37
C LYS A 155 -8.96 12.71 20.65
N ASN A 156 -7.88 12.83 19.88
CA ASN A 156 -6.89 13.89 20.03
C ASN A 156 -7.26 15.13 19.21
N THR A 157 -7.15 16.31 19.81
CA THR A 157 -7.51 17.61 19.22
C THR A 157 -6.52 18.11 18.16
N ALA A 158 -5.39 17.43 17.97
CA ALA A 158 -4.35 17.75 16.98
C ALA A 158 -4.42 16.91 15.70
N LEU A 159 -5.52 16.17 15.48
CA LEU A 159 -5.70 15.33 14.30
C LEU A 159 -6.38 16.11 13.18
N ILE A 160 -5.90 15.91 11.96
CA ILE A 160 -6.59 16.35 10.75
C ILE A 160 -7.31 15.10 10.22
N ILE A 161 -8.62 15.22 9.97
CA ILE A 161 -9.48 14.09 9.60
C ILE A 161 -10.24 14.42 8.33
N GLY A 162 -10.16 13.54 7.35
CA GLY A 162 -10.94 13.58 6.12
C GLY A 162 -11.34 12.18 5.66
N GLY A 163 -12.39 12.10 4.85
CA GLY A 163 -12.83 10.81 4.31
C GLY A 163 -11.82 10.24 3.30
N ILE A 164 -11.50 11.04 2.28
CA ILE A 164 -10.56 10.66 1.21
C ILE A 164 -9.15 11.13 1.53
N ALA A 165 -8.98 12.39 1.93
CA ALA A 165 -7.70 12.95 2.34
C ALA A 165 -7.91 13.82 3.58
N GLY A 166 -7.02 13.70 4.56
CA GLY A 166 -7.05 14.47 5.80
C GLY A 166 -5.90 14.04 6.69
#